data_AF-A0A950UDX7-F1
#
_entry.id   AF-A0A950UDX7-F1
#
_cell.length_a   1.000
_cell.length_b   1.000
_cell.length_c   1.000
_cell.angle_alpha   90.00
_cell.angle_beta   90.00
_cell.angle_gamma   90.00
#
_symmetry.space_group_name_H-M   'P 1'
#
loop_
_entity.id
_entity.type
_entity.pdbx_description
1 polymer ?
#
loop_
_entity_poly.entity_id
_entity_poly.type
_entity_poly.pdbx_seq_one_letter_code
_entity_poly.pdbx_strand_id
1 'polypeptide(L)'
;LSDLPDMAAAIPPMLPRHVVERVSGHYASFDAGRGCPFQCSFCTIINVQGRKSRYRTPDDVEAIVRANAALGITRFFVTDDNFARNKNWEPILDRLIALREEGLQIRLLLQVDTLCHKTPHFIEKAARAGCNAVFIGLENINPESLAGAKKRQNKIWEYRDMLQQWRQHKVMTWAGYILGFPTDTAETIARDIEIIKRELPIDILEFFCLTPLPGSEDHKRLAEKGVPMDPDMNNYDLEHVTTAHAIMSREAWEQVYRDAWARYYTDSHVATVLRRAIRDGLNPKKIVDALTIFSGSVRIEGVHPLQFGFLRRKRRRERRHGLPLESPLVFYPRRLGELALALWRWVRLMRRYRRILARVLADPAPATYTDDALRTEASESGFVQIFSEKIRRTYGAPKARSAAV
;
A
#
# COMPACT_ATOMS: atom_id res chain seq x y z
N LEU A 1 7.31 17.91 21.25
CA LEU A 1 6.01 18.58 21.16
C LEU A 1 5.17 18.11 22.35
N SER A 2 5.00 18.97 23.36
CA SER A 2 4.14 18.73 24.53
C SER A 2 2.66 18.95 24.20
N ASP A 3 2.38 19.71 23.15
CA ASP A 3 1.05 19.99 22.62
C ASP A 3 0.86 19.17 21.33
N LEU A 4 0.19 18.03 21.43
CA LEU A 4 -0.17 17.19 20.30
C LEU A 4 -1.61 17.53 19.88
N PRO A 5 -1.94 17.52 18.58
CA PRO A 5 -3.28 17.90 18.13
C PRO A 5 -4.33 16.96 18.76
N ASP A 6 -5.22 17.54 19.57
CA ASP A 6 -6.34 16.85 20.18
C ASP A 6 -7.37 16.44 19.12
N MET A 7 -8.00 15.29 19.32
CA MET A 7 -9.07 14.78 18.47
C MET A 7 -10.44 15.35 18.86
N ALA A 8 -10.66 15.72 20.12
CA ALA A 8 -11.95 16.25 20.57
C ALA A 8 -12.32 17.59 19.93
N ALA A 9 -11.31 18.41 19.59
CA ALA A 9 -11.47 19.68 18.88
C ALA A 9 -11.21 19.57 17.37
N ALA A 10 -10.97 18.37 16.83
CA ALA A 10 -10.62 18.19 15.43
C ALA A 10 -11.85 18.37 14.53
N ILE A 11 -11.81 19.40 13.69
CA ILE A 11 -12.84 19.69 12.69
C ILE A 11 -13.10 18.43 11.85
N PRO A 12 -14.37 18.01 11.68
CA PRO A 12 -14.74 16.93 10.79
C PRO A 12 -14.17 17.16 9.38
N PRO A 13 -13.41 16.20 8.80
CA PRO A 13 -12.77 16.36 7.51
C PRO A 13 -13.79 16.19 6.36
N MET A 14 -14.68 17.18 6.22
CA MET A 14 -15.70 17.22 5.18
C MET A 14 -15.14 17.86 3.91
N LEU A 15 -15.11 17.09 2.82
CA LEU A 15 -14.78 17.62 1.49
C LEU A 15 -16.07 17.96 0.72
N PRO A 16 -16.11 19.07 -0.03
CA PRO A 16 -17.22 19.34 -0.94
C PRO A 16 -17.39 18.21 -1.96
N ARG A 17 -18.64 17.82 -2.25
CA ARG A 17 -18.95 16.71 -3.18
C ARG A 17 -18.24 16.82 -4.52
N HIS A 18 -18.21 18.01 -5.13
CA HIS A 18 -17.58 18.25 -6.42
C HIS A 18 -16.05 18.02 -6.41
N VAL A 19 -15.41 18.04 -5.24
CA VAL A 19 -14.00 17.67 -5.07
C VAL A 19 -13.87 16.15 -5.01
N VAL A 20 -14.73 15.48 -4.24
CA VAL A 20 -14.76 14.01 -4.12
C VAL A 20 -15.03 13.33 -5.47
N GLU A 21 -15.90 13.91 -6.30
CA GLU A 21 -16.20 13.44 -7.66
C GLU A 21 -14.99 13.46 -8.61
N ARG A 22 -13.94 14.25 -8.29
CA ARG A 22 -12.70 14.30 -9.08
C ARG A 22 -11.67 13.26 -8.63
N VAL A 23 -11.90 12.58 -7.51
CA VAL A 23 -11.02 11.54 -6.97
C VAL A 23 -11.46 10.19 -7.53
N SER A 24 -10.51 9.40 -8.05
CA SER A 24 -10.81 8.05 -8.53
C SER A 24 -11.43 7.21 -7.42
N GLY A 25 -12.58 6.61 -7.71
CA GLY A 25 -13.33 5.83 -6.72
C GLY A 25 -14.19 6.66 -5.76
N HIS A 26 -14.24 7.99 -5.88
CA HIS A 26 -15.08 8.92 -5.11
C HIS A 26 -14.95 8.75 -3.59
N TYR A 27 -13.71 8.63 -3.11
CA TYR A 27 -13.42 8.54 -1.69
C TYR A 27 -13.43 9.91 -1.05
N ALA A 28 -14.20 10.07 0.02
CA ALA A 28 -13.87 11.01 1.08
C ALA A 28 -12.85 10.35 2.04
N SER A 29 -12.35 11.11 3.00
CA SER A 29 -11.45 10.61 4.02
C SER A 29 -11.83 11.13 5.39
N PHE A 30 -11.53 10.33 6.41
CA PHE A 30 -11.56 10.81 7.78
C PHE A 30 -10.51 10.11 8.62
N ASP A 31 -10.10 10.73 9.72
CA ASP A 31 -9.28 10.13 10.76
C ASP A 31 -10.18 9.64 11.89
N ALA A 32 -10.17 8.35 12.17
CA ALA A 32 -10.76 7.80 13.40
C ALA A 32 -9.82 7.98 14.60
N GLY A 33 -8.54 8.24 14.34
CA GLY A 33 -7.54 8.52 15.34
C GLY A 33 -6.20 8.97 14.76
N ARG A 34 -5.33 9.47 15.63
CA ARG A 34 -3.99 9.96 15.32
C ARG A 34 -2.95 9.35 16.24
N GLY A 35 -1.83 8.95 15.66
CA GLY A 35 -0.67 8.43 16.37
C GLY A 35 -0.48 6.92 16.17
N CYS A 36 0.77 6.50 16.26
CA CYS A 36 1.17 5.11 16.05
C CYS A 36 2.14 4.67 17.16
N PRO A 37 1.96 3.48 17.77
CA PRO A 37 2.83 3.03 18.87
C PRO A 37 4.22 2.60 18.39
N PHE A 38 4.37 2.27 17.10
CA PHE A 38 5.60 1.76 16.52
C PHE A 38 6.67 2.85 16.35
N GLN A 39 7.90 2.43 16.09
CA GLN A 39 9.09 3.32 16.00
C GLN A 39 9.91 3.00 14.76
N CYS A 40 9.24 2.75 13.63
CA CYS A 40 9.90 2.51 12.36
C CYS A 40 10.81 3.70 12.02
N SER A 41 12.08 3.44 11.72
CA SER A 41 13.12 4.50 11.64
C SER A 41 12.88 5.51 10.50
N PHE A 42 12.32 5.03 9.39
CA PHE A 42 12.01 5.82 8.20
C PHE A 42 10.72 6.65 8.34
N CYS A 43 9.90 6.36 9.35
CA CYS A 43 8.56 6.90 9.46
C CYS A 43 8.56 8.26 10.18
N THR A 44 7.89 9.25 9.60
CA THR A 44 7.73 10.60 10.18
C THR A 44 6.53 10.71 11.13
N ILE A 45 5.60 9.75 11.07
CA ILE A 45 4.30 9.80 11.76
C ILE A 45 4.44 10.04 13.25
N ILE A 46 5.36 9.37 13.95
CA ILE A 46 5.47 9.56 15.40
C ILE A 46 5.92 10.97 15.80
N ASN A 47 6.62 11.68 14.91
CA ASN A 47 7.08 13.04 15.15
C ASN A 47 6.01 14.09 14.79
N VAL A 48 5.09 13.75 13.89
CA VAL A 48 3.95 14.59 13.51
C VAL A 48 2.72 14.32 14.40
N GLN A 49 2.33 13.07 14.52
CA GLN A 49 1.12 12.59 15.18
C GLN A 49 1.35 12.11 16.61
N GLY A 50 2.60 11.97 17.07
CA GLY A 50 2.89 11.46 18.40
C GLY A 50 2.71 9.94 18.56
N ARG A 51 3.18 9.43 19.69
CA ARG A 51 3.23 7.98 19.99
C ARG A 51 1.98 7.44 20.68
N LYS A 52 1.25 8.32 21.37
CA LYS A 52 0.01 7.97 22.06
C LYS A 52 -1.15 8.15 21.09
N SER A 53 -1.85 7.05 20.79
CA SER A 53 -3.07 7.09 19.99
C SER A 53 -4.12 7.96 20.68
N ARG A 54 -4.62 8.95 19.94
CA ARG A 54 -5.79 9.77 20.26
C ARG A 54 -6.87 9.39 19.27
N TYR A 55 -8.14 9.40 19.68
CA TYR A 55 -9.21 8.75 18.92
C TYR A 55 -10.49 9.58 18.92
N ARG A 56 -11.29 9.41 17.87
CA ARG A 56 -12.69 9.85 17.83
C ARG A 56 -13.57 8.85 18.59
N THR A 57 -14.73 9.33 19.03
CA THR A 57 -15.78 8.45 19.54
C THR A 57 -16.56 7.83 18.37
N PRO A 58 -17.29 6.74 18.60
CA PRO A 58 -18.19 6.19 17.58
C PRO A 58 -19.24 7.21 17.10
N ASP A 59 -19.74 8.07 18.00
CA ASP A 59 -20.75 9.08 17.67
C ASP A 59 -20.21 10.17 16.73
N ASP A 60 -18.95 10.56 16.92
CA ASP A 60 -18.25 11.50 16.03
C ASP A 60 -18.02 10.89 14.63
N VAL A 61 -17.60 9.63 14.58
CA VAL A 61 -17.48 8.89 13.30
C VAL A 61 -18.84 8.73 12.61
N GLU A 62 -19.90 8.43 13.36
CA GLU A 62 -21.26 8.37 12.82
C GLU A 62 -21.69 9.71 12.23
N ALA A 63 -21.46 10.82 12.95
CA ALA A 63 -21.79 12.16 12.46
C ALA A 63 -21.09 12.47 11.13
N ILE A 64 -19.80 12.14 11.01
CA ILE A 64 -19.01 12.27 9.77
C ILE A 64 -19.64 11.43 8.64
N VAL A 65 -19.95 10.17 8.92
CA VAL A 65 -20.48 9.24 7.92
C VAL A 65 -21.87 9.67 7.46
N ARG A 66 -22.78 10.05 8.37
CA ARG A 66 -24.12 10.53 8.01
C ARG A 66 -24.07 11.84 7.22
N ALA A 67 -23.21 12.78 7.61
CA ALA A 67 -23.02 14.04 6.88
C ALA A 67 -22.53 13.80 5.44
N ASN A 68 -21.60 12.87 5.25
CA ASN A 68 -21.13 12.47 3.90
C ASN A 68 -22.20 11.70 3.12
N ALA A 69 -22.95 10.81 3.78
CA ALA A 69 -24.05 10.07 3.16
C ALA A 69 -25.15 11.01 2.64
N ALA A 70 -25.46 12.09 3.37
CA ALA A 70 -26.38 13.14 2.91
C ALA A 70 -25.92 13.84 1.62
N LEU A 71 -24.61 13.83 1.33
CA LEU A 71 -24.03 14.32 0.08
C LEU A 71 -23.93 13.23 -1.00
N GLY A 72 -24.39 12.00 -0.73
CA GLY A 72 -24.27 10.84 -1.62
C GLY A 72 -22.88 10.18 -1.60
N ILE A 73 -22.02 10.54 -0.64
CA ILE A 73 -20.69 9.96 -0.49
C ILE A 73 -20.78 8.72 0.40
N THR A 74 -20.26 7.59 -0.09
CA THR A 74 -20.45 6.26 0.51
C THR A 74 -19.14 5.50 0.71
N ARG A 75 -18.01 6.16 0.41
CA ARG A 75 -16.69 5.54 0.35
C ARG A 75 -15.70 6.39 1.12
N PHE A 76 -14.97 5.75 2.03
CA PHE A 76 -14.10 6.43 2.96
C PHE A 76 -12.73 5.77 3.01
N PHE A 77 -11.69 6.58 2.86
CA PHE A 77 -10.36 6.22 3.29
C PHE A 77 -10.18 6.63 4.75
N VAL A 78 -9.98 5.65 5.63
CA VAL A 78 -9.67 5.93 7.04
C VAL A 78 -8.19 6.20 7.14
N THR A 79 -7.86 7.46 7.41
CA THR A 79 -6.50 8.02 7.33
C THR A 79 -5.61 7.69 8.53
N ASP A 80 -6.12 6.95 9.51
CA ASP A 80 -5.30 6.39 10.59
C ASP A 80 -4.10 5.67 10.00
N ASP A 81 -2.89 6.04 10.43
CA ASP A 81 -1.65 5.36 10.01
C ASP A 81 -1.65 3.88 10.40
N ASN A 82 -2.46 3.52 11.41
CA ASN A 82 -2.73 2.16 11.79
C ASN A 82 -4.04 2.03 12.57
N PHE A 83 -5.13 1.77 11.84
CA PHE A 83 -6.47 1.66 12.44
C PHE A 83 -6.59 0.51 13.43
N ALA A 84 -5.86 -0.60 13.22
CA ALA A 84 -5.89 -1.75 14.12
C ALA A 84 -5.30 -1.47 15.52
N ARG A 85 -4.54 -0.37 15.66
CA ARG A 85 -3.98 0.09 16.96
C ARG A 85 -4.74 1.26 17.56
N ASN A 86 -5.82 1.72 16.91
CA ASN A 86 -6.72 2.70 17.49
C ASN A 86 -7.45 2.06 18.67
N LYS A 87 -7.42 2.66 19.86
CA LYS A 87 -8.06 2.07 21.05
C LYS A 87 -9.58 1.91 20.93
N ASN A 88 -10.21 2.73 20.08
CA ASN A 88 -11.64 2.69 19.80
C ASN A 88 -11.98 1.94 18.50
N TRP A 89 -11.04 1.17 17.93
CA TRP A 89 -11.30 0.44 16.68
C TRP A 89 -12.60 -0.37 16.77
N GLU A 90 -12.83 -1.07 17.87
CA GLU A 90 -13.96 -1.98 18.04
C GLU A 90 -15.30 -1.26 18.11
N PRO A 91 -15.54 -0.32 19.04
CA PRO A 91 -16.81 0.39 19.10
C PRO A 91 -17.06 1.26 17.85
N ILE A 92 -16.01 1.73 17.16
CA ILE A 92 -16.16 2.42 15.87
C ILE A 92 -16.67 1.44 14.80
N LEU A 93 -16.06 0.26 14.67
CA LEU A 93 -16.51 -0.74 13.71
C LEU A 93 -17.94 -1.23 14.01
N ASP A 94 -18.27 -1.45 15.28
CA ASP A 94 -19.62 -1.85 15.69
C ASP A 94 -20.66 -0.78 15.32
N ARG A 95 -20.33 0.51 15.50
CA ARG A 95 -21.19 1.60 15.06
C ARG A 95 -21.36 1.61 13.53
N LEU A 96 -20.28 1.45 12.78
CA LEU A 96 -20.33 1.41 11.31
C LEU A 96 -21.14 0.19 10.80
N ILE A 97 -21.06 -0.95 11.49
CA ILE A 97 -21.90 -2.13 11.19
C ILE A 97 -23.38 -1.78 11.39
N ALA A 98 -23.75 -1.20 12.53
CA ALA A 98 -25.12 -0.78 12.81
C ALA A 98 -25.66 0.19 11.74
N LEU A 99 -24.87 1.18 11.34
CA LEU A 99 -25.24 2.10 10.26
C LEU A 99 -25.50 1.38 8.93
N ARG A 100 -24.72 0.35 8.62
CA ARG A 100 -24.95 -0.46 7.41
C ARG A 100 -26.23 -1.29 7.51
N GLU A 101 -26.54 -1.80 8.69
CA GLU A 101 -27.78 -2.54 8.97
C GLU A 101 -29.02 -1.64 8.89
N GLU A 102 -28.87 -0.34 9.22
CA GLU A 102 -29.87 0.71 8.95
C GLU A 102 -30.02 1.06 7.46
N GLY A 103 -29.17 0.53 6.58
CA GLY A 103 -29.23 0.71 5.13
C GLY A 103 -28.21 1.68 4.54
N LEU A 104 -27.34 2.30 5.35
CA LEU A 104 -26.29 3.17 4.81
C LEU A 104 -25.29 2.36 3.98
N GLN A 105 -24.98 2.87 2.79
CA GLN A 105 -23.94 2.30 1.94
C GLN A 105 -22.59 2.81 2.42
N ILE A 106 -21.81 1.95 3.09
CA ILE A 106 -20.49 2.28 3.63
C ILE A 106 -19.46 1.33 3.02
N ARG A 107 -18.38 1.89 2.49
CA ARG A 107 -17.20 1.17 2.01
C ARG A 107 -15.95 1.83 2.54
N LEU A 108 -15.04 1.02 3.09
CA LEU A 108 -13.85 1.48 3.78
C LEU A 108 -12.59 0.96 3.08
N LEU A 109 -11.60 1.84 2.99
CA LEU A 109 -10.19 1.50 2.81
C LEU A 109 -9.48 1.80 4.14
N LEU A 110 -8.87 0.78 4.74
CA LEU A 110 -8.15 0.89 6.01
C LEU A 110 -6.64 0.73 5.81
N GLN A 111 -5.83 1.37 6.66
CA GLN A 111 -4.40 1.06 6.79
C GLN A 111 -4.15 0.32 8.10
N VAL A 112 -3.37 -0.76 8.05
CA VAL A 112 -3.11 -1.63 9.20
C VAL A 112 -1.68 -2.15 9.22
N ASP A 113 -1.23 -2.57 10.40
CA ASP A 113 0.00 -3.34 10.55
C ASP A 113 -0.22 -4.85 10.38
N THR A 114 0.89 -5.60 10.27
CA THR A 114 0.85 -7.05 10.03
C THR A 114 0.35 -7.85 11.23
N LEU A 115 0.30 -7.30 12.44
CA LEU A 115 -0.28 -7.95 13.63
C LEU A 115 -1.79 -7.72 13.77
N CYS A 116 -2.44 -7.01 12.84
CA CYS A 116 -3.90 -6.82 12.87
C CYS A 116 -4.68 -8.14 12.99
N HIS A 117 -4.20 -9.20 12.33
CA HIS A 117 -4.78 -10.55 12.39
C HIS A 117 -4.73 -11.21 13.78
N LYS A 118 -3.86 -10.73 14.68
CA LYS A 118 -3.81 -11.20 16.07
C LYS A 118 -4.84 -10.53 16.97
N THR A 119 -5.48 -9.45 16.49
CA THR A 119 -6.52 -8.76 17.26
C THR A 119 -7.84 -9.49 17.07
N PRO A 120 -8.42 -10.07 18.13
CA PRO A 120 -9.63 -10.89 18.02
C PRO A 120 -10.74 -10.15 17.27
N HIS A 121 -11.40 -10.83 16.35
CA HIS A 121 -12.52 -10.33 15.54
C HIS A 121 -12.25 -9.07 14.70
N PHE A 122 -11.04 -8.52 14.68
CA PHE A 122 -10.76 -7.26 14.00
C PHE A 122 -11.04 -7.34 12.49
N ILE A 123 -10.50 -8.35 11.81
CA ILE A 123 -10.66 -8.53 10.36
C ILE A 123 -12.13 -8.77 10.01
N GLU A 124 -12.80 -9.63 10.77
CA GLU A 124 -14.23 -9.94 10.61
C GLU A 124 -15.10 -8.69 10.76
N LYS A 125 -14.93 -7.95 11.88
CA LYS A 125 -15.67 -6.71 12.13
C LYS A 125 -15.36 -5.65 11.08
N ALA A 126 -14.10 -5.53 10.64
CA ALA A 126 -13.73 -4.56 9.61
C ALA A 126 -14.46 -4.86 8.29
N ALA A 127 -14.49 -6.12 7.87
CA ALA A 127 -15.22 -6.54 6.67
C ALA A 127 -16.73 -6.28 6.80
N ARG A 128 -17.33 -6.62 7.94
CA ARG A 128 -18.75 -6.34 8.23
C ARG A 128 -19.05 -4.84 8.22
N ALA A 129 -18.16 -4.00 8.73
CA ALA A 129 -18.28 -2.54 8.71
C ALA A 129 -18.12 -1.91 7.32
N GLY A 130 -17.72 -2.69 6.30
CA GLY A 130 -17.59 -2.22 4.91
C GLY A 130 -16.17 -2.11 4.41
N CYS A 131 -15.16 -2.57 5.16
CA CYS A 131 -13.81 -2.70 4.65
C CYS A 131 -13.81 -3.64 3.43
N ASN A 132 -13.51 -3.07 2.26
CA ASN A 132 -13.44 -3.82 1.01
C ASN A 132 -12.04 -3.78 0.38
N ALA A 133 -11.14 -2.99 0.96
CA ALA A 133 -9.72 -2.98 0.66
C ALA A 133 -8.95 -2.61 1.93
N VAL A 134 -7.76 -3.18 2.10
CA VAL A 134 -6.85 -2.88 3.20
C VAL A 134 -5.45 -2.67 2.67
N PHE A 135 -4.79 -1.60 3.11
CA PHE A 135 -3.37 -1.36 2.89
C PHE A 135 -2.57 -1.86 4.08
N ILE A 136 -1.58 -2.71 3.80
CA ILE A 136 -0.75 -3.37 4.80
C ILE A 136 0.70 -2.92 4.59
N GLY A 137 1.29 -2.33 5.63
CA GLY A 137 2.71 -1.97 5.62
C GLY A 137 3.61 -3.20 5.78
N LEU A 138 3.84 -3.96 4.69
CA LEU A 138 4.71 -5.14 4.66
C LEU A 138 6.19 -4.74 4.73
N GLU A 139 6.55 -3.70 3.99
CA GLU A 139 7.85 -3.05 3.77
C GLU A 139 8.97 -3.93 3.24
N ASN A 140 9.13 -5.14 3.75
CA ASN A 140 10.15 -6.06 3.27
C ASN A 140 9.82 -7.50 3.69
N ILE A 141 10.41 -8.47 2.99
CA ILE A 141 10.38 -9.90 3.39
C ILE A 141 11.72 -10.39 3.92
N ASN A 142 12.78 -9.58 3.88
CA ASN A 142 14.06 -9.86 4.52
C ASN A 142 14.01 -9.45 6.01
N PRO A 143 14.17 -10.40 6.96
CA PRO A 143 14.12 -10.11 8.39
C PRO A 143 15.16 -9.08 8.87
N GLU A 144 16.35 -9.07 8.26
CA GLU A 144 17.43 -8.15 8.64
C GLU A 144 17.08 -6.71 8.26
N SER A 145 16.51 -6.50 7.08
CA SER A 145 16.03 -5.19 6.62
C SER A 145 14.94 -4.65 7.55
N LEU A 146 13.97 -5.49 7.93
CA LEU A 146 12.91 -5.14 8.89
C LEU A 146 13.47 -4.80 10.28
N ALA A 147 14.45 -5.57 10.76
CA ALA A 147 15.09 -5.34 12.05
C ALA A 147 15.87 -4.02 12.06
N GLY A 148 16.63 -3.74 10.99
CA GLY A 148 17.35 -2.48 10.80
C GLY A 148 16.42 -1.27 10.79
N ALA A 149 15.25 -1.40 10.17
CA ALA A 149 14.19 -0.39 10.12
C ALA A 149 13.36 -0.27 11.41
N LYS A 150 13.70 -1.03 12.47
CA LYS A 150 12.93 -1.16 13.72
C LYS A 150 11.48 -1.62 13.54
N LYS A 151 11.16 -2.29 12.43
CA LYS A 151 9.82 -2.80 12.14
C LYS A 151 9.58 -4.17 12.75
N ARG A 152 9.74 -4.27 14.06
CA ARG A 152 9.78 -5.54 14.82
C ARG A 152 8.44 -6.29 14.85
N GLN A 153 7.34 -5.61 14.61
CA GLN A 153 6.00 -6.18 14.50
C GLN A 153 5.79 -7.02 13.24
N ASN A 154 6.63 -6.81 12.22
CA ASN A 154 6.57 -7.53 10.97
C ASN A 154 7.23 -8.91 11.11
N LYS A 155 6.41 -9.92 11.33
CA LYS A 155 6.81 -11.33 11.44
C LYS A 155 6.57 -12.00 10.10
N ILE A 156 7.63 -12.15 9.30
CA ILE A 156 7.48 -12.63 7.92
C ILE A 156 6.75 -13.99 7.88
N TRP A 157 7.05 -14.90 8.81
CA TRP A 157 6.41 -16.22 8.89
C TRP A 157 4.90 -16.19 9.15
N GLU A 158 4.32 -15.04 9.53
CA GLU A 158 2.88 -14.85 9.72
C GLU A 158 2.19 -14.16 8.54
N TYR A 159 2.95 -13.63 7.56
CA TYR A 159 2.39 -12.84 6.46
C TYR A 159 1.36 -13.61 5.65
N ARG A 160 1.64 -14.88 5.31
CA ARG A 160 0.71 -15.70 4.55
C ARG A 160 -0.61 -15.88 5.29
N ASP A 161 -0.55 -16.24 6.57
CA ASP A 161 -1.73 -16.45 7.40
C ASP A 161 -2.57 -15.17 7.51
N MET A 162 -1.92 -14.05 7.84
CA MET A 162 -2.56 -12.74 7.88
C MET A 162 -3.27 -12.37 6.57
N LEU A 163 -2.61 -12.57 5.43
CA LEU A 163 -3.21 -12.31 4.11
C LEU A 163 -4.38 -13.26 3.84
N GLN A 164 -4.27 -14.54 4.17
CA GLN A 164 -5.36 -15.50 3.99
C GLN A 164 -6.60 -15.12 4.83
N GLN A 165 -6.42 -14.62 6.06
CA GLN A 165 -7.54 -14.16 6.89
C GLN A 165 -8.31 -13.00 6.22
N TRP A 166 -7.62 -11.99 5.67
CA TRP A 166 -8.28 -10.91 4.92
C TRP A 166 -9.05 -11.44 3.69
N ARG A 167 -8.48 -12.43 2.99
CA ARG A 167 -9.10 -13.05 1.81
C ARG A 167 -10.35 -13.85 2.15
N GLN A 168 -10.36 -14.57 3.27
CA GLN A 168 -11.56 -15.28 3.76
C GLN A 168 -12.75 -14.33 3.95
N HIS A 169 -12.47 -13.07 4.31
CA HIS A 169 -13.47 -12.01 4.46
C HIS A 169 -13.69 -11.18 3.18
N LYS A 170 -13.16 -11.61 2.03
CA LYS A 170 -13.33 -10.96 0.71
C LYS A 170 -12.87 -9.50 0.69
N VAL A 171 -11.82 -9.20 1.45
CA VAL A 171 -11.18 -7.88 1.47
C VAL A 171 -9.98 -7.89 0.53
N MET A 172 -9.92 -6.92 -0.39
CA MET A 172 -8.79 -6.77 -1.29
C MET A 172 -7.54 -6.34 -0.52
N THR A 173 -6.42 -7.03 -0.72
CA THR A 173 -5.17 -6.76 0.00
C THR A 173 -4.21 -5.93 -0.85
N TRP A 174 -3.85 -4.75 -0.34
CA TRP A 174 -2.79 -3.91 -0.88
C TRP A 174 -1.62 -3.96 0.09
N ALA A 175 -0.40 -4.06 -0.41
CA ALA A 175 0.80 -4.08 0.42
C ALA A 175 1.83 -3.09 -0.10
N GLY A 176 2.47 -2.35 0.81
CA GLY A 176 3.64 -1.54 0.50
C GLY A 176 4.94 -2.31 0.69
N TYR A 177 5.90 -2.15 -0.24
CA TYR A 177 7.23 -2.75 -0.21
C TYR A 177 8.30 -1.68 -0.43
N ILE A 178 9.21 -1.53 0.52
CA ILE A 178 10.29 -0.55 0.49
C ILE A 178 11.56 -1.21 -0.04
N LEU A 179 12.18 -0.57 -1.01
CA LEU A 179 13.40 -0.96 -1.69
C LEU A 179 14.58 -0.07 -1.26
N GLY A 180 15.77 -0.65 -1.20
CA GLY A 180 17.01 0.09 -0.96
C GLY A 180 17.35 0.23 0.52
N PHE A 181 17.00 -0.78 1.32
CA PHE A 181 17.62 -0.93 2.64
C PHE A 181 19.12 -1.14 2.48
N PRO A 182 19.97 -0.76 3.47
CA PRO A 182 21.42 -0.75 3.30
C PRO A 182 22.07 -2.04 2.78
N THR A 183 21.44 -3.20 3.04
CA THR A 183 21.89 -4.54 2.62
C THR A 183 21.27 -5.03 1.31
N ASP A 184 20.37 -4.26 0.70
CA ASP A 184 19.70 -4.65 -0.53
C ASP A 184 20.66 -4.55 -1.73
N THR A 185 20.55 -5.53 -2.63
CA THR A 185 21.15 -5.49 -3.95
C THR A 185 20.06 -5.68 -5.02
N ALA A 186 20.39 -5.42 -6.28
CA ALA A 186 19.47 -5.66 -7.39
C ALA A 186 19.02 -7.14 -7.44
N GLU A 187 19.93 -8.06 -7.17
CA GLU A 187 19.70 -9.51 -7.18
C GLU A 187 18.80 -9.93 -6.01
N THR A 188 19.05 -9.42 -4.80
CA THR A 188 18.22 -9.77 -3.64
C THR A 188 16.81 -9.23 -3.81
N ILE A 189 16.65 -8.00 -4.28
CA ILE A 189 15.33 -7.42 -4.56
C ILE A 189 14.59 -8.22 -5.64
N ALA A 190 15.28 -8.56 -6.74
CA ALA A 190 14.68 -9.37 -7.81
C ALA A 190 14.21 -10.74 -7.30
N ARG A 191 15.05 -11.42 -6.50
CA ARG A 191 14.70 -12.70 -5.86
C ARG A 191 13.50 -12.54 -4.93
N ASP A 192 13.51 -11.50 -4.10
CA ASP A 192 12.49 -11.28 -3.09
C ASP A 192 11.11 -11.04 -3.72
N ILE A 193 11.05 -10.34 -4.86
CA ILE A 193 9.80 -10.17 -5.64
C ILE A 193 9.27 -11.51 -6.16
N GLU A 194 10.13 -12.40 -6.66
CA GLU A 194 9.70 -13.73 -7.11
C GLU A 194 9.20 -14.60 -5.94
N ILE A 195 9.83 -14.47 -4.77
CA ILE A 195 9.35 -15.11 -3.54
C ILE A 195 7.96 -14.58 -3.17
N ILE A 196 7.75 -13.26 -3.19
CA ILE A 196 6.43 -12.66 -2.87
C ILE A 196 5.35 -13.20 -3.82
N LYS A 197 5.62 -13.23 -5.13
CA LYS A 197 4.68 -13.73 -6.14
C LYS A 197 4.23 -15.17 -5.86
N ARG A 198 5.18 -16.03 -5.46
CA ARG A 198 4.95 -17.45 -5.19
C ARG A 198 4.28 -17.70 -3.85
N GLU A 199 4.71 -17.01 -2.80
CA GLU A 199 4.41 -17.40 -1.42
C GLU A 199 3.31 -16.57 -0.74
N LEU A 200 3.02 -15.36 -1.22
CA LEU A 200 2.11 -14.42 -0.57
C LEU A 200 0.89 -14.11 -1.48
N PRO A 201 -0.35 -14.31 -1.00
CA PRO A 201 -1.55 -14.11 -1.80
C PRO A 201 -2.01 -12.63 -1.81
N ILE A 202 -1.09 -11.73 -2.14
CA ILE A 202 -1.33 -10.27 -2.24
C ILE A 202 -2.05 -9.96 -3.55
N ASP A 203 -3.05 -9.06 -3.52
CA ASP A 203 -3.76 -8.62 -4.73
C ASP A 203 -3.03 -7.47 -5.45
N ILE A 204 -2.52 -6.49 -4.69
CA ILE A 204 -1.82 -5.30 -5.19
C ILE A 204 -0.56 -5.07 -4.36
N LEU A 205 0.59 -4.88 -5.03
CA LEU A 205 1.86 -4.59 -4.38
C LEU A 205 2.43 -3.27 -4.89
N GLU A 206 2.68 -2.35 -3.97
CA GLU A 206 3.26 -1.04 -4.21
C GLU A 206 4.74 -1.07 -3.86
N PHE A 207 5.56 -0.39 -4.66
CA PHE A 207 6.99 -0.27 -4.41
C PHE A 207 7.34 1.16 -4.09
N PHE A 208 8.20 1.34 -3.09
CA PHE A 208 8.70 2.64 -2.64
C PHE A 208 10.22 2.59 -2.49
N CYS A 209 10.90 3.71 -2.68
CA CYS A 209 12.30 3.89 -2.31
C CYS A 209 12.39 4.22 -0.82
N LEU A 210 13.34 3.59 -0.10
CA LEU A 210 13.68 3.99 1.27
C LEU A 210 14.16 5.44 1.26
N THR A 211 13.26 6.33 1.66
CA THR A 211 13.47 7.77 1.57
C THR A 211 13.65 8.32 2.98
N PRO A 212 14.80 8.90 3.31
CA PRO A 212 15.00 9.58 4.59
C PRO A 212 14.18 10.88 4.61
N LEU A 213 12.88 10.77 4.86
CA LEU A 213 12.00 11.94 4.94
C LEU A 213 12.44 12.88 6.07
N PRO A 214 12.51 14.20 5.85
CA PRO A 214 12.77 15.17 6.91
C PRO A 214 11.84 14.95 8.11
N GLY A 215 12.45 14.85 9.29
CA GLY A 215 11.74 14.51 10.52
C GLY A 215 11.68 13.02 10.85
N SER A 216 12.17 12.11 10.00
CA SER A 216 12.37 10.69 10.35
C SER A 216 13.66 10.48 11.16
N GLU A 217 13.79 9.34 11.85
CA GLU A 217 15.03 8.98 12.52
C GLU A 217 16.16 8.74 11.51
N ASP A 218 15.84 8.12 10.36
CA ASP A 218 16.81 7.85 9.31
C ASP A 218 17.38 9.15 8.73
N HIS A 219 16.54 10.13 8.41
CA HIS A 219 17.00 11.45 7.98
C HIS A 219 17.88 12.12 9.02
N LYS A 220 17.47 12.12 10.30
CA LYS A 220 18.26 12.72 11.39
C LYS A 220 19.66 12.09 11.46
N ARG A 221 19.75 10.75 11.44
CA ARG A 221 21.02 10.03 11.50
C ARG A 221 21.92 10.33 10.31
N LEU A 222 21.37 10.40 9.10
CA LEU A 222 22.15 10.71 7.90
C LEU A 222 22.65 12.15 7.92
N ALA A 223 21.81 13.09 8.33
CA ALA A 223 22.17 14.50 8.48
C ALA A 223 23.28 14.71 9.53
N GLU A 224 23.17 14.10 10.72
CA GLU A 224 24.18 14.18 11.78
C GLU A 224 25.53 13.59 11.36
N LYS A 225 25.53 12.60 10.46
CA LYS A 225 26.74 11.99 9.89
C LYS A 225 27.30 12.76 8.70
N GLY A 226 26.63 13.83 8.24
CA GLY A 226 27.01 14.57 7.04
C GLY A 226 26.90 13.73 5.75
N VAL A 227 26.05 12.71 5.72
CA VAL A 227 25.82 11.92 4.50
C VAL A 227 25.09 12.81 3.49
N PRO A 228 25.62 12.98 2.25
CA PRO A 228 24.95 13.76 1.23
C PRO A 228 23.57 13.18 0.89
N MET A 229 22.56 14.05 0.94
CA MET A 229 21.19 13.77 0.52
C MET A 229 20.78 14.76 -0.58
N ASP A 230 19.73 14.42 -1.32
CA ASP A 230 19.23 15.25 -2.42
C ASP A 230 18.76 16.63 -1.88
N PRO A 231 19.25 17.74 -2.44
CA PRO A 231 18.82 19.07 -1.98
C PRO A 231 17.40 19.44 -2.45
N ASP A 232 16.87 18.79 -3.50
CA ASP A 232 15.55 19.07 -4.03
C ASP A 232 14.47 18.30 -3.25
N MET A 233 13.80 18.99 -2.33
CA MET A 233 12.71 18.44 -1.54
C MET A 233 11.53 17.90 -2.38
N ASN A 234 11.42 18.28 -3.67
CA ASN A 234 10.42 17.70 -4.56
C ASN A 234 10.71 16.24 -4.93
N ASN A 235 11.92 15.75 -4.71
CA ASN A 235 12.31 14.35 -4.96
C ASN A 235 12.02 13.45 -3.75
N TYR A 236 11.60 14.00 -2.59
CA TYR A 236 11.26 13.23 -1.39
C TYR A 236 9.82 12.69 -1.46
N ASP A 237 9.48 12.07 -2.58
CA ASP A 237 8.15 11.57 -2.91
C ASP A 237 7.98 10.06 -2.72
N LEU A 238 8.99 9.41 -2.15
CA LEU A 238 9.09 7.96 -1.94
C LEU A 238 9.33 7.14 -3.22
N GLU A 239 9.63 7.79 -4.34
CA GLU A 239 9.82 7.15 -5.65
C GLU A 239 11.22 7.40 -6.20
N HIS A 240 11.81 8.55 -5.87
CA HIS A 240 13.16 8.90 -6.26
C HIS A 240 14.19 8.52 -5.19
N VAL A 241 15.39 8.22 -5.67
CA VAL A 241 16.55 8.02 -4.79
C VAL A 241 16.98 9.39 -4.25
N THR A 242 17.01 9.53 -2.93
CA THR A 242 17.32 10.82 -2.28
C THR A 242 18.56 10.77 -1.39
N THR A 243 19.23 9.62 -1.32
CA THR A 243 20.45 9.42 -0.52
C THR A 243 21.37 8.41 -1.21
N ALA A 244 22.66 8.44 -0.86
CA ALA A 244 23.58 7.39 -1.25
C ALA A 244 23.18 6.03 -0.62
N HIS A 245 23.38 4.96 -1.38
CA HIS A 245 23.23 3.58 -0.90
C HIS A 245 24.62 2.98 -0.64
N ALA A 246 24.73 2.06 0.33
CA ALA A 246 26.01 1.46 0.71
C ALA A 246 26.59 0.48 -0.33
N ILE A 247 25.84 0.15 -1.39
CA ILE A 247 26.15 -0.96 -2.33
C ILE A 247 25.79 -0.55 -3.75
N MET A 248 24.54 -0.11 -3.98
CA MET A 248 24.07 0.28 -5.30
C MET A 248 24.46 1.73 -5.63
N SER A 249 24.75 2.01 -6.91
CA SER A 249 24.75 3.39 -7.39
C SER A 249 23.32 3.95 -7.42
N ARG A 250 23.20 5.27 -7.55
CA ARG A 250 21.91 5.94 -7.71
C ARG A 250 21.14 5.39 -8.92
N GLU A 251 21.82 5.28 -10.06
CA GLU A 251 21.24 4.82 -11.32
C GLU A 251 20.80 3.36 -11.22
N ALA A 252 21.60 2.52 -10.57
CA ALA A 252 21.26 1.13 -10.31
C ALA A 252 20.01 1.02 -9.44
N TRP A 253 19.90 1.80 -8.35
CA TRP A 253 18.73 1.77 -7.48
C TRP A 253 17.47 2.30 -8.17
N GLU A 254 17.57 3.40 -8.92
CA GLU A 254 16.46 3.90 -9.75
C GLU A 254 16.00 2.86 -10.79
N GLN A 255 16.93 2.11 -11.38
CA GLN A 255 16.60 1.03 -12.30
C GLN A 255 15.91 -0.14 -11.57
N VAL A 256 16.40 -0.53 -10.40
CA VAL A 256 15.79 -1.57 -9.57
C VAL A 256 14.36 -1.20 -9.18
N TYR A 257 14.08 0.06 -8.84
CA TYR A 257 12.73 0.55 -8.58
C TYR A 257 11.81 0.32 -9.80
N ARG A 258 12.24 0.73 -11.00
CA ARG A 258 11.47 0.51 -12.25
C ARG A 258 11.28 -0.98 -12.56
N ASP A 259 12.31 -1.78 -12.37
CA ASP A 259 12.29 -3.23 -12.62
C ASP A 259 11.36 -3.95 -11.65
N ALA A 260 11.20 -3.49 -10.41
CA ALA A 260 10.31 -4.10 -9.43
C ALA A 260 8.86 -4.14 -9.93
N TRP A 261 8.36 -3.02 -10.46
CA TRP A 261 7.04 -2.94 -11.11
C TRP A 261 6.93 -3.85 -12.34
N ALA A 262 8.00 -4.00 -13.12
CA ALA A 262 8.03 -4.90 -14.27
C ALA A 262 7.95 -6.38 -13.85
N ARG A 263 8.68 -6.77 -12.80
CA ARG A 263 8.79 -8.14 -12.29
C ARG A 263 7.54 -8.63 -11.58
N TYR A 264 6.85 -7.76 -10.85
CA TYR A 264 5.62 -8.13 -10.16
C TYR A 264 4.43 -8.22 -11.13
N TYR A 265 4.21 -7.19 -11.95
CA TYR A 265 3.04 -7.09 -12.83
C TYR A 265 3.26 -7.76 -14.21
N THR A 266 3.81 -8.97 -14.22
CA THR A 266 3.89 -9.79 -15.44
C THR A 266 2.50 -10.33 -15.81
N ASP A 267 2.27 -10.67 -17.08
CA ASP A 267 0.98 -11.23 -17.51
C ASP A 267 0.65 -12.54 -16.79
N SER A 268 1.66 -13.38 -16.52
CA SER A 268 1.49 -14.63 -15.79
C SER A 268 1.05 -14.37 -14.36
N HIS A 269 1.68 -13.42 -13.67
CA HIS A 269 1.31 -13.12 -12.29
C HIS A 269 -0.02 -12.38 -12.19
N VAL A 270 -0.33 -11.48 -13.13
CA VAL A 270 -1.67 -10.88 -13.27
C VAL A 270 -2.75 -11.95 -13.43
N ALA A 271 -2.51 -12.98 -14.23
CA ALA A 271 -3.43 -14.11 -14.35
C ALA A 271 -3.56 -14.88 -13.04
N THR A 272 -2.45 -15.13 -12.33
CA THR A 272 -2.44 -15.76 -11.00
C THR A 272 -3.27 -14.97 -9.99
N VAL A 273 -3.06 -13.65 -9.86
CA VAL A 273 -3.84 -12.79 -8.97
C VAL A 273 -5.33 -12.83 -9.31
N LEU A 274 -5.69 -12.80 -10.60
CA LEU A 274 -7.09 -12.91 -11.02
C LEU A 274 -7.71 -14.26 -10.68
N ARG A 275 -6.98 -15.37 -10.83
CA ARG A 275 -7.46 -16.70 -10.43
C ARG A 275 -7.70 -16.77 -8.91
N ARG A 276 -6.74 -16.28 -8.11
CA ARG A 276 -6.88 -16.18 -6.65
C ARG A 276 -8.11 -15.35 -6.28
N ALA A 277 -8.30 -14.19 -6.91
CA ALA A 277 -9.44 -13.32 -6.65
C ALA A 277 -10.79 -13.99 -6.97
N ILE A 278 -10.90 -14.69 -8.10
CA ILE A 278 -12.14 -15.38 -8.49
C ILE A 278 -12.45 -16.51 -7.51
N ARG A 279 -11.46 -17.33 -7.17
CA ARG A 279 -11.59 -18.41 -6.17
C ARG A 279 -12.13 -17.88 -4.85
N ASP A 280 -11.58 -16.79 -4.35
CA ASP A 280 -11.96 -16.23 -3.05
C ASP A 280 -13.23 -15.34 -3.12
N GLY A 281 -13.89 -15.25 -4.28
CA GLY A 281 -15.13 -14.51 -4.46
C GLY A 281 -14.96 -12.99 -4.46
N LEU A 282 -13.76 -12.48 -4.70
CA LEU A 282 -13.51 -11.06 -4.96
C LEU A 282 -14.02 -10.70 -6.36
N ASN A 283 -14.45 -9.45 -6.56
CA ASN A 283 -14.90 -9.00 -7.87
C ASN A 283 -13.73 -8.88 -8.86
N PRO A 284 -13.61 -9.75 -9.88
CA PRO A 284 -12.43 -9.79 -10.72
C PRO A 284 -12.31 -8.58 -11.65
N LYS A 285 -13.43 -7.90 -11.94
CA LYS A 285 -13.41 -6.62 -12.69
C LYS A 285 -12.71 -5.53 -11.87
N LYS A 286 -13.02 -5.42 -10.57
CA LYS A 286 -12.33 -4.46 -9.69
C LYS A 286 -10.84 -4.77 -9.55
N ILE A 287 -10.50 -6.06 -9.43
CA ILE A 287 -9.11 -6.49 -9.31
C ILE A 287 -8.34 -6.17 -10.59
N VAL A 288 -8.86 -6.52 -11.78
CA VAL A 288 -8.16 -6.20 -13.04
C VAL A 288 -8.06 -4.68 -13.27
N ASP A 289 -9.04 -3.89 -12.83
CA ASP A 289 -9.00 -2.44 -12.92
C ASP A 289 -7.87 -1.88 -12.04
N ALA A 290 -7.75 -2.36 -10.80
CA ALA A 290 -6.65 -2.01 -9.91
C ALA A 290 -5.29 -2.45 -10.49
N LEU A 291 -5.15 -3.70 -10.93
CA LEU A 291 -3.92 -4.19 -11.58
C LEU A 291 -3.53 -3.34 -12.80
N THR A 292 -4.52 -2.90 -13.60
CA THR A 292 -4.30 -2.06 -14.78
C THR A 292 -3.76 -0.69 -14.38
N ILE A 293 -4.36 -0.05 -13.38
CA ILE A 293 -3.92 1.25 -12.89
C ILE A 293 -2.51 1.12 -12.31
N PHE A 294 -2.28 0.21 -11.37
CA PHE A 294 -1.00 0.10 -10.67
C PHE A 294 0.17 -0.25 -11.60
N SER A 295 -0.04 -1.19 -12.51
CA SER A 295 0.94 -1.54 -13.55
C SER A 295 1.15 -0.41 -14.55
N GLY A 296 0.05 0.24 -14.98
CA GLY A 296 0.07 1.24 -16.04
C GLY A 296 0.66 2.59 -15.62
N SER A 297 0.41 3.05 -14.39
CA SER A 297 0.87 4.36 -13.92
C SER A 297 2.38 4.51 -14.04
N VAL A 298 3.13 3.50 -13.58
CA VAL A 298 4.60 3.54 -13.66
C VAL A 298 5.09 3.32 -15.09
N ARG A 299 4.51 2.36 -15.82
CA ARG A 299 4.98 1.97 -17.18
C ARG A 299 4.64 2.99 -18.27
N ILE A 300 3.53 3.70 -18.12
CA ILE A 300 2.97 4.59 -19.16
C ILE A 300 3.19 6.05 -18.79
N GLU A 301 2.88 6.44 -17.55
CA GLU A 301 2.93 7.83 -17.10
C GLU A 301 4.24 8.19 -16.36
N GLY A 302 5.01 7.18 -15.94
CA GLY A 302 6.25 7.37 -15.20
C GLY A 302 6.04 7.97 -13.80
N VAL A 303 4.93 7.63 -13.15
CA VAL A 303 4.58 8.08 -11.78
C VAL A 303 4.01 6.92 -10.98
N HIS A 304 4.16 6.96 -9.66
CA HIS A 304 3.53 5.97 -8.78
C HIS A 304 2.00 5.99 -8.90
N PRO A 305 1.32 4.85 -8.69
CA PRO A 305 -0.13 4.75 -8.81
C PRO A 305 -0.91 5.69 -7.88
N LEU A 306 -0.33 6.09 -6.74
CA LEU A 306 -0.98 7.04 -5.83
C LEU A 306 -0.95 8.50 -6.34
N GLN A 307 -0.05 8.83 -7.27
CA GLN A 307 -0.02 10.12 -7.97
C GLN A 307 -0.81 10.11 -9.28
N PHE A 308 -1.37 8.96 -9.65
CA PHE A 308 -2.03 8.78 -10.93
C PHE A 308 -3.38 9.51 -10.99
N GLY A 309 -3.69 10.02 -12.18
CA GLY A 309 -5.03 10.45 -12.55
C GLY A 309 -5.32 10.10 -14.00
N PHE A 310 -6.60 9.96 -14.36
CA PHE A 310 -7.02 9.56 -15.71
C PHE A 310 -6.50 10.47 -16.82
N LEU A 311 -6.30 11.76 -16.52
CA LEU A 311 -5.71 12.73 -17.43
C LEU A 311 -4.73 13.63 -16.67
N ARG A 312 -3.44 13.51 -17.00
CA ARG A 312 -2.43 14.40 -16.44
C ARG A 312 -2.54 15.79 -17.06
N ARG A 313 -2.91 16.78 -16.23
CA ARG A 313 -2.91 18.19 -16.63
C ARG A 313 -1.48 18.72 -16.52
N LYS A 314 -0.89 19.10 -17.66
CA LYS A 314 0.39 19.82 -17.71
C LYS A 314 0.12 21.21 -18.27
N ARG A 315 0.58 22.28 -17.62
CA ARG A 315 0.54 23.64 -18.19
C ARG A 315 1.95 24.12 -18.48
N ARG A 316 2.18 24.76 -19.63
CA ARG A 316 3.50 25.29 -20.03
C ARG A 316 4.13 26.25 -18.99
N ARG A 317 3.30 26.89 -18.16
CA ARG A 317 3.70 27.86 -17.13
C ARG A 317 3.96 27.24 -15.75
N GLU A 318 3.54 26.00 -15.54
CA GLU A 318 3.78 25.25 -14.29
C GLU A 318 5.17 24.59 -14.39
N ARG A 319 6.23 25.41 -14.30
CA ARG A 319 7.63 24.96 -14.36
C ARG A 319 8.28 25.12 -13.00
N ARG A 320 9.28 24.26 -12.71
CA ARG A 320 10.12 24.42 -11.52
C ARG A 320 10.82 25.78 -11.56
N HIS A 321 11.10 26.34 -10.39
CA HIS A 321 11.87 27.57 -10.27
C HIS A 321 13.19 27.46 -11.06
N GLY A 322 13.54 28.50 -11.82
CA GLY A 322 14.74 28.53 -12.68
C GLY A 322 14.60 27.85 -14.04
N LEU A 323 13.56 27.06 -14.30
CA LEU A 323 13.33 26.49 -15.64
C LEU A 323 12.63 27.51 -16.56
N PRO A 324 13.07 27.62 -17.83
CA PRO A 324 12.47 28.57 -18.77
C PRO A 324 11.01 28.19 -19.08
N LEU A 325 10.18 29.21 -19.29
CA LEU A 325 8.84 29.00 -19.83
C LEU A 325 8.94 28.43 -21.24
N GLU A 326 8.09 27.45 -21.55
CA GLU A 326 8.06 26.88 -22.88
C GLU A 326 7.18 27.67 -23.83
N SER A 327 7.66 27.81 -25.08
CA SER A 327 6.87 28.35 -26.17
C SER A 327 5.59 27.53 -26.35
N PRO A 328 4.41 28.18 -26.49
CA PRO A 328 3.16 27.48 -26.76
C PRO A 328 3.23 26.65 -28.06
N LEU A 329 4.00 27.11 -29.05
CA LEU A 329 4.17 26.44 -30.35
C LEU A 329 4.95 25.12 -30.24
N VAL A 330 5.78 24.96 -29.20
CA VAL A 330 6.51 23.71 -28.93
C VAL A 330 5.74 22.85 -27.95
N PHE A 331 5.25 23.46 -26.87
CA PHE A 331 4.60 22.75 -25.77
C PHE A 331 3.34 22.00 -26.21
N TYR A 332 2.40 22.68 -26.90
CA TYR A 332 1.09 22.08 -27.18
C TYR A 332 1.14 20.95 -28.22
N PRO A 333 1.88 21.05 -29.34
CA PRO A 333 2.04 19.91 -30.26
C PRO A 333 2.73 18.71 -29.60
N ARG A 334 3.80 18.94 -28.83
CA ARG A 334 4.45 17.89 -28.04
C ARG A 334 3.48 17.25 -27.06
N ARG A 335 2.71 18.06 -26.32
CA ARG A 335 1.73 17.57 -25.35
C ARG A 335 0.63 16.75 -26.00
N LEU A 336 0.16 17.13 -27.19
CA LEU A 336 -0.82 16.36 -27.95
C LEU A 336 -0.25 14.99 -28.34
N GLY A 337 0.99 14.94 -28.81
CA GLY A 337 1.70 13.70 -29.11
C GLY A 337 1.89 12.80 -27.88
N GLU A 338 2.33 13.36 -26.76
CA GLU A 338 2.43 12.65 -25.48
C GLU A 338 1.08 12.06 -25.04
N LEU A 339 0.01 12.86 -25.13
CA LEU A 339 -1.33 12.43 -24.75
C LEU A 339 -1.84 11.31 -25.64
N ALA A 340 -1.69 11.44 -26.97
CA ALA A 340 -2.10 10.41 -27.92
C ALA A 340 -1.34 9.09 -27.68
N LEU A 341 -0.02 9.16 -27.46
CA LEU A 341 0.79 7.98 -27.16
C LEU A 341 0.41 7.34 -25.82
N ALA A 342 0.20 8.14 -24.78
CA ALA A 342 -0.25 7.65 -23.47
C ALA A 342 -1.62 6.96 -23.58
N LEU A 343 -2.60 7.59 -24.23
CA LEU A 343 -3.93 7.02 -24.46
C LEU A 343 -3.85 5.70 -25.24
N TRP A 344 -3.04 5.64 -26.29
CA TRP A 344 -2.82 4.40 -27.04
C TRP A 344 -2.22 3.30 -26.17
N ARG A 345 -1.20 3.62 -25.35
CA ARG A 345 -0.59 2.67 -24.40
C ARG A 345 -1.61 2.19 -23.36
N TRP A 346 -2.43 3.08 -22.82
CA TRP A 346 -3.51 2.74 -21.88
C TRP A 346 -4.53 1.81 -22.51
N VAL A 347 -5.03 2.13 -23.71
CA VAL A 347 -5.98 1.27 -24.45
C VAL A 347 -5.37 -0.11 -24.71
N ARG A 348 -4.09 -0.17 -25.10
CA ARG A 348 -3.38 -1.43 -25.31
C ARG A 348 -3.25 -2.25 -24.03
N LEU A 349 -2.89 -1.62 -22.91
CA LEU A 349 -2.79 -2.29 -21.60
C LEU A 349 -4.15 -2.78 -21.11
N MET A 350 -5.18 -1.93 -21.16
CA MET A 350 -6.56 -2.30 -20.83
C MET A 350 -7.01 -3.51 -21.66
N ARG A 351 -6.85 -3.47 -22.99
CA ARG A 351 -7.19 -4.60 -23.87
C ARG A 351 -6.38 -5.86 -23.54
N ARG A 352 -5.11 -5.73 -23.16
CA ARG A 352 -4.26 -6.85 -22.76
C ARG A 352 -4.78 -7.51 -21.47
N TYR A 353 -5.02 -6.72 -20.42
CA TYR A 353 -5.46 -7.26 -19.12
C TYR A 353 -6.91 -7.75 -19.16
N ARG A 354 -7.80 -7.11 -19.93
CA ARG A 354 -9.16 -7.63 -20.19
C ARG A 354 -9.14 -8.98 -20.91
N ARG A 355 -8.20 -9.20 -21.86
CA ARG A 355 -8.00 -10.52 -22.49
C ARG A 355 -7.46 -11.56 -21.52
N ILE A 356 -6.61 -11.17 -20.55
CA ILE A 356 -6.19 -12.08 -19.48
C ILE A 356 -7.41 -12.47 -18.64
N LEU A 357 -8.20 -11.49 -18.18
CA LEU A 357 -9.41 -11.74 -17.42
C LEU A 357 -10.39 -12.66 -18.16
N ALA A 358 -10.67 -12.39 -19.44
CA ALA A 358 -11.56 -13.22 -20.25
C ALA A 358 -11.07 -14.67 -20.35
N ARG A 359 -9.75 -14.89 -20.51
CA ARG A 359 -9.16 -16.24 -20.51
C ARG A 359 -9.31 -16.94 -19.16
N VAL A 360 -9.11 -16.22 -18.06
CA VAL A 360 -9.26 -16.78 -16.71
C VAL A 360 -10.72 -17.12 -16.40
N LEU A 361 -11.68 -16.30 -16.84
CA LEU A 361 -13.11 -16.56 -16.65
C LEU A 361 -13.64 -17.71 -17.52
N ALA A 362 -13.02 -17.97 -18.67
CA ALA A 362 -13.37 -19.08 -19.56
C ALA A 362 -12.81 -20.43 -19.11
N ASP A 363 -11.86 -20.44 -18.16
CA ASP A 363 -11.34 -21.65 -17.54
C ASP A 363 -12.46 -22.31 -16.70
N PRO A 364 -12.74 -23.62 -16.82
CA PRO A 364 -13.79 -24.30 -16.07
C PRO A 364 -13.46 -24.54 -14.59
N ALA A 365 -12.21 -24.35 -14.16
CA ALA A 365 -11.76 -24.60 -12.79
C ALA A 365 -11.29 -23.37 -11.96
N PRO A 366 -11.81 -22.12 -12.12
CA PRO A 366 -11.26 -20.98 -11.37
C PRO A 366 -11.63 -21.06 -9.89
N ALA A 367 -12.79 -21.65 -9.57
CA ALA A 367 -13.28 -21.81 -8.20
C ALA A 367 -12.49 -22.84 -7.39
N THR A 368 -11.83 -23.79 -8.04
CA THR A 368 -10.99 -24.82 -7.41
C THR A 368 -9.49 -24.52 -7.54
N TYR A 369 -9.14 -23.35 -8.09
CA TYR A 369 -7.75 -22.93 -8.25
C TYR A 369 -6.99 -22.92 -6.92
N THR A 370 -5.76 -23.42 -6.94
CA THR A 370 -4.84 -23.39 -5.81
C THR A 370 -3.41 -23.19 -6.31
N ASP A 371 -2.58 -22.59 -5.48
CA ASP A 371 -1.13 -22.43 -5.68
C ASP A 371 -0.42 -22.39 -4.31
N ASP A 372 0.90 -22.25 -4.32
CA ASP A 372 1.71 -22.26 -3.09
C ASP A 372 1.29 -21.19 -2.06
N ALA A 373 0.80 -20.04 -2.52
CA ALA A 373 0.37 -18.94 -1.66
C ALA A 373 -0.97 -19.21 -0.96
N LEU A 374 -1.79 -20.10 -1.51
CA LEU A 374 -3.11 -20.48 -1.00
C LEU A 374 -3.10 -21.77 -0.16
N ARG A 375 -1.95 -22.45 -0.03
CA ARG A 375 -1.82 -23.63 0.83
C ARG A 375 -1.82 -23.24 2.31
N THR A 376 -2.62 -23.95 3.11
CA THR A 376 -2.89 -23.69 4.53
C THR A 376 -1.80 -24.17 5.49
N GLU A 377 -0.90 -25.06 5.07
CA GLU A 377 0.15 -25.61 5.93
C GLU A 377 1.34 -24.64 6.04
N ALA A 378 1.32 -23.83 7.09
CA ALA A 378 2.38 -22.86 7.39
C ALA A 378 3.70 -23.52 7.84
N SER A 379 3.67 -24.75 8.34
CA SER A 379 4.83 -25.45 8.91
C SER A 379 5.91 -25.82 7.90
N GLU A 380 5.61 -25.78 6.60
CA GLU A 380 6.55 -26.06 5.51
C GLU A 380 6.45 -25.01 4.40
N SER A 381 6.09 -23.76 4.72
CA SER A 381 6.17 -22.71 3.71
C SER A 381 7.64 -22.56 3.28
N GLY A 382 7.94 -22.81 2.00
CA GLY A 382 9.27 -22.58 1.43
C GLY A 382 9.78 -21.17 1.75
N PHE A 383 8.86 -20.22 1.90
CA PHE A 383 9.10 -18.90 2.44
C PHE A 383 9.86 -18.86 3.79
N VAL A 384 9.39 -19.60 4.81
CA VAL A 384 10.04 -19.63 6.13
C VAL A 384 11.37 -20.37 6.07
N GLN A 385 11.48 -21.40 5.22
CA GLN A 385 12.71 -22.14 5.03
C GLN A 385 13.82 -21.27 4.38
N ILE A 386 13.48 -20.51 3.33
CA ILE A 386 14.40 -19.60 2.63
C ILE A 386 15.06 -18.61 3.60
N PHE A 387 14.29 -18.09 4.55
CA PHE A 387 14.79 -17.12 5.53
C PHE A 387 15.10 -17.73 6.90
N SER A 388 15.12 -19.05 7.05
CA SER A 388 15.18 -19.72 8.35
C SER A 388 16.35 -19.27 9.23
N GLU A 389 17.55 -19.16 8.66
CA GLU A 389 18.73 -18.66 9.37
C GLU A 389 18.57 -17.20 9.80
N LYS A 390 18.09 -16.33 8.89
CA LYS A 390 17.87 -14.92 9.18
C LYS A 390 16.76 -14.73 10.21
N ILE A 391 15.68 -15.50 10.13
CA ILE A 391 14.58 -15.52 11.09
C ILE A 391 15.13 -15.80 12.49
N ARG A 392 15.96 -16.84 12.67
CA ARG A 392 16.56 -17.17 13.97
C ARG A 392 17.33 -16.01 14.62
N ARG A 393 17.90 -15.12 13.81
CA ARG A 393 18.68 -13.95 14.26
C ARG A 393 17.81 -12.72 14.53
N THR A 394 16.50 -12.81 14.32
CA THR A 394 15.56 -11.70 14.49
C THR A 394 14.63 -11.87 15.68
N TYR A 395 14.11 -10.74 16.16
CA TYR A 395 13.28 -10.69 17.35
C TYR A 395 11.97 -11.47 17.17
N GLY A 396 11.61 -12.31 18.15
CA GLY A 396 10.32 -13.02 18.19
C GLY A 396 10.21 -14.24 17.28
N ALA A 397 11.32 -14.74 16.72
CA ALA A 397 11.34 -15.97 15.95
C ALA A 397 10.83 -17.18 16.77
N PRO A 398 10.06 -18.11 16.18
CA PRO A 398 9.66 -19.33 16.86
C PRO A 398 10.90 -20.10 17.34
N LYS A 399 10.90 -20.57 18.60
CA LYS A 399 11.91 -21.53 19.06
C LYS A 399 11.81 -22.78 18.18
N ALA A 400 12.96 -23.29 17.71
CA ALA A 400 12.97 -24.53 16.94
C ALA A 400 12.22 -25.61 17.73
N ARG A 401 11.17 -26.20 17.14
CA ARG A 401 10.75 -27.52 17.59
C ARG A 401 11.95 -28.41 17.33
N SER A 402 12.58 -28.93 18.38
CA SER A 402 13.54 -30.01 18.21
C SER A 402 12.85 -31.06 17.36
N ALA A 403 13.42 -31.40 16.20
CA ALA A 403 13.00 -32.58 15.49
C ALA A 403 13.06 -33.72 16.52
N ALA A 404 11.90 -34.26 16.89
CA ALA A 404 11.86 -35.47 17.68
C ALA A 404 12.52 -36.53 16.79
N VAL A 405 13.64 -37.05 17.28
CA VAL A 405 14.45 -38.11 16.65
C VAL A 405 13.62 -39.37 16.50
#